data_AF-A0A9W6PUX0-F1
#
_entry.id   AF-A0A9W6PUX0-F1
#
_cell.length_a   1.000
_cell.length_b   1.000
_cell.length_c   1.000
_cell.angle_alpha   90.00
_cell.angle_beta   90.00
_cell.angle_gamma   90.00
#
_symmetry.space_group_name_H-M   'P 1'
#
loop_
_entity.id
_entity.type
_entity.pdbx_description
1 polymer ?
#
loop_
_entity_poly.entity_id
_entity_poly.type
_entity_poly.pdbx_seq_one_letter_code
_entity_poly.pdbx_strand_id
1 'polypeptide(L)'
;MTPGTIVLLHTPHATADMWGDLPEALRSHGLDVVAPDVQGEDGTRYVARASLIIAATAPTAPLVLVGHGAAGPLLPGVALAQRAAHRKIGAYVFVDADLPRPLTDGHGLPMPPDWPEAPCGYLRTRSARDEHDRAAREARLRGWPVVEQTPPTDVAQAFTQLIAAL
;
A
#
# COMPACT_ATOMS: atom_id res chain seq x y z
N MET A 1 11.92 -9.96 1.38
CA MET A 1 12.59 -9.39 0.17
C MET A 1 13.40 -8.14 0.51
N THR A 2 14.21 -7.59 -0.40
CA THR A 2 14.83 -6.26 -0.24
C THR A 2 14.11 -5.24 -1.13
N PRO A 3 13.38 -4.27 -0.56
CA PRO A 3 12.70 -3.24 -1.34
C PRO A 3 13.70 -2.23 -1.93
N GLY A 4 13.37 -1.65 -3.09
CA GLY A 4 14.04 -0.45 -3.59
C GLY A 4 13.49 0.77 -2.86
N THR A 5 12.32 1.25 -3.30
CA THR A 5 11.58 2.34 -2.65
C THR A 5 10.21 1.85 -2.16
N ILE A 6 9.82 2.29 -0.97
CA ILE A 6 8.53 2.03 -0.34
C ILE A 6 7.64 3.26 -0.52
N VAL A 7 6.46 3.08 -1.10
CA VAL A 7 5.52 4.16 -1.38
C VAL A 7 4.32 4.05 -0.45
N LEU A 8 4.13 5.04 0.41
CA LEU A 8 3.06 5.11 1.41
C LEU A 8 1.88 5.96 0.91
N LEU A 9 0.83 5.31 0.42
CA LEU A 9 -0.38 5.96 -0.10
C LEU A 9 -1.44 6.10 0.99
N HIS A 10 -1.68 7.34 1.40
CA HIS A 10 -2.70 7.70 2.38
C HIS A 10 -4.11 7.49 1.81
N THR A 11 -5.11 7.32 2.67
CA THR A 11 -6.50 7.22 2.21
C THR A 11 -6.91 8.50 1.45
N PRO A 12 -7.72 8.41 0.38
CA PRO A 12 -8.26 9.60 -0.29
C PRO A 12 -8.94 10.57 0.68
N HIS A 13 -8.91 11.86 0.34
CA HIS A 13 -9.33 12.99 1.18
C HIS A 13 -8.58 13.21 2.50
N ALA A 14 -7.63 12.35 2.87
CA ALA A 14 -6.63 12.65 3.88
C ALA A 14 -5.40 13.32 3.25
N THR A 15 -4.36 13.54 4.06
CA THR A 15 -3.04 14.03 3.63
C THR A 15 -1.95 13.05 4.06
N ALA A 16 -0.75 13.23 3.52
CA ALA A 16 0.42 12.43 3.93
C ALA A 16 0.74 12.54 5.44
N ASP A 17 0.30 13.59 6.13
CA ASP A 17 0.52 13.78 7.57
C ASP A 17 -0.09 12.67 8.43
N MET A 18 -1.08 11.92 7.91
CA MET A 18 -1.69 10.80 8.63
C MET A 18 -0.70 9.68 8.96
N TRP A 19 0.42 9.61 8.23
CA TRP A 19 1.47 8.64 8.51
C TRP A 19 2.30 9.01 9.75
N GLY A 20 2.20 10.24 10.26
CA GLY A 20 2.99 10.73 11.38
C GLY A 20 4.48 10.45 11.18
N ASP A 21 5.11 9.85 12.19
CA ASP A 21 6.55 9.56 12.19
C ASP A 21 6.90 8.26 11.43
N LEU A 22 5.93 7.51 10.91
CA LEU A 22 6.17 6.22 10.24
C LEU A 22 7.19 6.33 9.08
N PRO A 23 7.13 7.32 8.17
CA PRO A 23 8.11 7.44 7.10
C PRO A 23 9.53 7.64 7.63
N GLU A 24 9.68 8.42 8.71
CA GLU A 24 10.99 8.69 9.34
C GLU A 24 11.51 7.48 10.12
N ALA A 25 10.63 6.77 10.82
CA ALA A 25 10.95 5.52 11.50
C ALA A 25 11.45 4.45 10.50
N LEU A 26 10.75 4.26 9.37
CA LEU A 26 11.16 3.33 8.31
C LEU A 26 12.49 3.74 7.66
N ARG A 27 12.73 5.04 7.44
CA ARG A 27 14.03 5.54 6.97
C ARG A 27 15.15 5.29 7.97
N SER A 28 14.87 5.40 9.27
CA SER A 28 15.82 5.07 10.34
C SER A 28 16.19 3.58 10.35
N HIS A 29 15.33 2.72 9.81
CA HIS A 29 15.63 1.32 9.53
C HIS A 29 16.36 1.07 8.20
N GLY A 30 16.79 2.14 7.51
CA GLY A 30 17.56 2.07 6.27
C GLY A 30 16.73 1.85 5.01
N LEU A 31 15.41 2.05 5.08
CA LEU A 31 14.51 1.90 3.92
C LEU A 31 14.34 3.24 3.20
N ASP A 32 14.31 3.22 1.87
CA ASP A 32 13.93 4.39 1.08
C ASP A 32 12.40 4.50 1.03
N VAL A 33 11.86 5.64 1.47
CA VAL A 33 10.43 5.84 1.68
C VAL A 33 9.96 7.13 1.03
N VAL A 34 8.89 7.03 0.26
CA VAL A 34 8.15 8.14 -0.35
C VAL A 34 6.72 8.10 0.15
N ALA A 35 6.19 9.22 0.65
CA ALA A 35 4.80 9.37 1.03
C ALA A 35 4.16 10.47 0.16
N PRO A 36 3.56 10.12 -1.00
CA PRO A 36 2.93 11.10 -1.88
C PRO A 36 1.76 11.78 -1.17
N ASP A 37 1.71 13.12 -1.23
CA ASP A 37 0.57 13.89 -0.74
C ASP A 37 -0.40 14.20 -1.91
N VAL A 38 -1.51 13.46 -1.94
CA VAL A 38 -2.51 13.46 -3.02
C VAL A 38 -3.74 14.24 -2.56
N GLN A 39 -3.79 15.51 -2.93
CA GLN A 39 -4.81 16.45 -2.49
C GLN A 39 -6.15 16.27 -3.24
N GLY A 40 -7.22 15.92 -2.52
CA GLY A 40 -8.62 16.08 -2.95
C GLY A 40 -9.09 15.22 -4.13
N GLU A 41 -8.35 14.19 -4.53
CA GLU A 41 -8.68 13.32 -5.66
C GLU A 41 -9.10 11.92 -5.19
N ASP A 42 -9.98 11.27 -5.96
CA ASP A 42 -10.42 9.89 -5.75
C ASP A 42 -10.23 9.03 -7.01
N GLY A 43 -10.31 7.70 -6.82
CA GLY A 43 -10.39 6.73 -7.92
C GLY A 43 -9.27 6.93 -8.94
N THR A 44 -9.62 7.06 -10.22
CA THR A 44 -8.65 7.21 -11.32
C THR A 44 -7.82 8.48 -11.19
N ARG A 45 -8.38 9.58 -10.66
CA ARG A 45 -7.64 10.83 -10.51
C ARG A 45 -6.62 10.74 -9.38
N TYR A 46 -6.98 10.08 -8.27
CA TYR A 46 -6.03 9.74 -7.21
C TYR A 46 -4.87 8.91 -7.78
N VAL A 47 -5.18 7.84 -8.52
CA VAL A 47 -4.16 6.97 -9.15
C VAL A 47 -3.23 7.77 -10.05
N ALA A 48 -3.78 8.64 -10.92
CA ALA A 48 -3.00 9.47 -11.82
C ALA A 48 -2.09 10.44 -11.05
N ARG A 49 -2.64 11.15 -10.06
CA ARG A 49 -1.90 12.14 -9.26
C ARG A 49 -0.80 11.48 -8.43
N ALA A 50 -1.11 10.39 -7.74
CA ALA A 50 -0.13 9.59 -7.01
C ALA A 50 1.00 9.14 -7.94
N SER A 51 0.67 8.62 -9.13
CA SER A 51 1.66 8.13 -10.08
C SER A 51 2.61 9.21 -10.59
N LEU A 52 2.11 10.43 -10.81
CA LEU A 52 2.94 11.58 -11.20
C LEU A 52 3.88 12.02 -10.07
N ILE A 53 3.38 12.08 -8.82
CA ILE A 53 4.20 12.43 -7.67
C ILE A 53 5.30 11.38 -7.46
N ILE A 54 4.95 10.09 -7.52
CA ILE A 54 5.93 8.99 -7.44
C ILE A 54 6.98 9.12 -8.55
N ALA A 55 6.58 9.43 -9.79
CA ALA A 55 7.54 9.59 -10.88
C ALA A 55 8.54 10.74 -10.63
N ALA A 56 8.08 11.84 -10.03
CA ALA A 56 8.90 13.01 -9.73
C ALA A 56 9.97 12.74 -8.65
N THR A 57 9.80 11.71 -7.81
CA THR A 57 10.79 11.33 -6.79
C THR A 57 11.89 10.40 -7.32
N ALA A 58 11.83 10.00 -8.60
CA ALA A 58 12.79 9.07 -9.22
C ALA A 58 13.07 7.79 -8.38
N PRO A 59 12.04 7.01 -8.02
CA PRO A 59 12.17 5.92 -7.06
C PRO A 59 12.95 4.73 -7.63
N THR A 60 13.63 4.01 -6.75
CA THR A 60 14.41 2.84 -7.08
C THR A 60 13.52 1.59 -7.09
N ALA A 61 13.54 0.83 -8.19
CA ALA A 61 12.83 -0.44 -8.27
C ALA A 61 13.61 -1.56 -7.52
N PRO A 62 12.94 -2.59 -6.98
CA PRO A 62 11.49 -2.84 -7.04
C PRO A 62 10.71 -1.99 -6.04
N LEU A 63 9.54 -1.48 -6.46
CA LEU A 63 8.67 -0.67 -5.60
C LEU A 63 7.82 -1.54 -4.69
N VAL A 64 7.69 -1.14 -3.44
CA VAL A 64 6.66 -1.67 -2.53
C VAL A 64 5.55 -0.64 -2.42
N LEU A 65 4.35 -0.99 -2.87
CA LEU A 65 3.20 -0.10 -2.81
C LEU A 65 2.39 -0.40 -1.55
N VAL A 66 2.23 0.60 -0.71
CA VAL A 66 1.50 0.52 0.55
C VAL A 66 0.26 1.38 0.46
N GLY A 67 -0.91 0.81 0.76
CA GLY A 67 -2.18 1.54 0.75
C GLY A 67 -2.85 1.47 2.12
N HIS A 68 -3.33 2.62 2.61
CA HIS A 68 -4.13 2.71 3.83
C HIS A 68 -5.61 2.97 3.54
N GLY A 69 -6.52 2.31 4.26
CA GLY A 69 -7.96 2.51 4.14
C GLY A 69 -8.45 2.36 2.69
N ALA A 70 -9.10 3.41 2.17
CA ALA A 70 -9.65 3.42 0.82
C ALA A 70 -8.58 3.57 -0.29
N ALA A 71 -7.29 3.73 0.03
CA ALA A 71 -6.22 3.64 -0.96
C ALA A 71 -5.86 2.18 -1.33
N GLY A 72 -6.25 1.20 -0.52
CA GLY A 72 -6.01 -0.22 -0.81
C GLY A 72 -6.54 -0.66 -2.18
N PRO A 73 -7.82 -0.42 -2.51
CA PRO A 73 -8.38 -0.74 -3.82
C PRO A 73 -7.73 -0.03 -5.01
N LEU A 74 -6.96 1.05 -4.77
CA LEU A 74 -6.31 1.87 -5.80
C LEU A 74 -4.91 1.35 -6.17
N LEU A 75 -4.29 0.51 -5.31
CA LEU A 75 -2.94 0.00 -5.52
C LEU A 75 -2.73 -0.68 -6.90
N PRO A 76 -3.66 -1.50 -7.43
CA PRO A 76 -3.47 -2.11 -8.74
C PRO A 76 -3.37 -1.09 -9.88
N GLY A 77 -4.13 0.01 -9.80
CA GLY A 77 -4.07 1.09 -10.78
C GLY A 77 -2.74 1.85 -10.72
N VAL A 78 -2.25 2.12 -9.51
CA VAL A 78 -0.93 2.73 -9.32
C VAL A 78 0.17 1.81 -9.84
N ALA A 79 0.11 0.52 -9.52
CA ALA A 79 1.06 -0.48 -10.00
C ALA A 79 1.12 -0.55 -11.53
N LEU A 80 -0.02 -0.58 -12.20
CA LEU A 80 -0.10 -0.57 -13.65
C LEU A 80 0.65 0.65 -14.24
N ALA A 81 0.42 1.84 -13.68
CA ALA A 81 1.10 3.06 -14.09
C ALA A 81 2.62 3.01 -13.84
N GLN A 82 3.06 2.47 -12.70
CA GLN A 82 4.49 2.32 -12.41
C GLN A 82 5.17 1.30 -13.34
N ARG A 83 4.50 0.19 -13.65
CA ARG A 83 5.00 -0.83 -14.58
C ARG A 83 5.09 -0.32 -16.02
N ALA A 84 4.10 0.48 -16.46
CA ALA A 84 4.15 1.17 -17.73
C ALA A 84 5.36 2.13 -17.82
N ALA A 85 5.81 2.66 -16.69
CA ALA A 85 7.04 3.44 -16.56
C ALA A 85 8.30 2.58 -16.28
N HIS A 86 8.26 1.28 -16.57
CA HIS A 86 9.35 0.31 -16.39
C HIS A 86 9.85 0.14 -14.94
N ARG A 87 9.02 0.46 -13.95
CA ARG A 87 9.33 0.21 -12.53
C ARG A 87 8.66 -1.07 -12.07
N LYS A 88 9.47 -2.08 -11.74
CA LYS A 88 8.99 -3.37 -11.23
C LYS A 88 8.29 -3.18 -9.88
N ILE A 89 7.13 -3.81 -9.70
CA ILE A 89 6.48 -3.94 -8.39
C ILE A 89 7.08 -5.16 -7.67
N GLY A 90 7.59 -4.91 -6.47
CA GLY A 90 8.14 -5.93 -5.59
C GLY A 90 7.07 -6.56 -4.71
N ALA A 91 6.20 -5.75 -4.11
CA ALA A 91 5.15 -6.22 -3.23
C ALA A 91 4.03 -5.18 -3.06
N TYR A 92 2.89 -5.66 -2.57
CA TYR A 92 1.78 -4.85 -2.10
C TYR A 92 1.61 -5.03 -0.59
N VAL A 93 1.45 -3.92 0.14
CA VAL A 93 1.12 -3.95 1.57
C VAL A 93 -0.16 -3.17 1.83
N PHE A 94 -1.15 -3.84 2.42
CA PHE A 94 -2.41 -3.25 2.83
C PHE A 94 -2.33 -2.94 4.33
N VAL A 95 -2.37 -1.67 4.70
CA VAL A 95 -2.35 -1.24 6.11
C VAL A 95 -3.74 -0.79 6.49
N ASP A 96 -4.48 -1.60 7.24
CA ASP A 96 -5.88 -1.30 7.60
C ASP A 96 -6.70 -0.79 6.41
N ALA A 97 -6.64 -1.55 5.32
CA ALA A 97 -7.11 -1.11 4.02
C ALA A 97 -8.08 -2.10 3.41
N ASP A 98 -9.01 -1.58 2.62
CA ASP A 98 -9.87 -2.43 1.80
C ASP A 98 -9.06 -3.14 0.73
N LEU A 99 -9.42 -4.40 0.47
CA LEU A 99 -8.77 -5.15 -0.58
C LEU A 99 -9.39 -4.82 -1.95
N PRO A 100 -8.59 -4.80 -3.03
CA PRO A 100 -9.13 -4.70 -4.37
C PRO A 100 -10.13 -5.82 -4.64
N ARG A 101 -11.29 -5.43 -5.19
CA ARG A 101 -12.37 -6.33 -5.61
C ARG A 101 -12.56 -6.22 -7.12
N PRO A 102 -12.79 -7.32 -7.84
CA PRO A 102 -13.22 -7.28 -9.24
C PRO A 102 -14.49 -6.44 -9.37
N LEU A 103 -14.65 -5.72 -10.49
CA LEU A 103 -15.88 -5.02 -10.83
C LEU A 103 -17.04 -6.03 -10.94
N THR A 104 -17.83 -6.16 -9.89
CA THR A 104 -19.05 -6.99 -9.91
C THR A 104 -20.30 -6.22 -10.29
N ASP A 105 -20.27 -4.88 -10.28
CA ASP A 105 -21.47 -4.03 -10.36
C ASP A 105 -21.22 -2.63 -10.97
N GLY A 106 -20.11 -2.41 -11.68
CA GLY A 106 -19.81 -1.10 -12.29
C GLY A 106 -19.24 -0.05 -11.32
N HIS A 107 -19.17 -0.36 -10.02
CA HIS A 107 -18.59 0.50 -8.99
C HIS A 107 -17.21 -0.02 -8.57
N GLY A 108 -16.18 0.31 -9.35
CA GLY A 108 -14.79 -0.05 -9.05
C GLY A 108 -13.82 0.39 -10.14
N LEU A 109 -12.53 0.39 -9.83
CA LEU A 109 -11.50 0.58 -10.86
C LEU A 109 -11.28 -0.73 -11.61
N PRO A 110 -11.06 -0.68 -12.94
CA PRO A 110 -10.69 -1.87 -13.70
C PRO A 110 -9.43 -2.48 -13.11
N MET A 111 -9.57 -3.72 -12.62
CA MET A 111 -8.44 -4.47 -12.07
C MET A 111 -7.57 -4.95 -13.23
N PRO A 112 -6.24 -4.73 -13.20
CA PRO A 112 -5.35 -5.28 -14.20
C PRO A 112 -5.51 -6.82 -14.26
N PRO A 113 -5.54 -7.41 -15.47
CA PRO A 113 -5.84 -8.84 -15.64
C PRO A 113 -4.79 -9.77 -15.02
N ASP A 114 -3.58 -9.27 -14.80
CA ASP A 114 -2.44 -9.98 -14.24
C ASP A 114 -2.23 -9.71 -12.74
N TRP A 115 -3.17 -9.00 -12.10
CA TRP A 115 -3.08 -8.70 -10.67
C TRP A 115 -3.57 -9.89 -9.80
N PRO A 116 -2.89 -10.22 -8.69
CA PRO A 116 -1.62 -9.64 -8.24
C PRO A 116 -0.41 -10.26 -8.97
N GLU A 117 0.44 -9.41 -9.54
CA GLU A 117 1.69 -9.81 -10.20
C GLU A 117 2.88 -9.92 -9.23
N ALA A 118 2.68 -9.52 -7.97
CA ALA A 118 3.67 -9.49 -6.91
C ALA A 118 3.06 -9.94 -5.57
N PRO A 119 3.87 -10.42 -4.59
CA PRO A 119 3.38 -10.80 -3.27
C PRO A 119 2.57 -9.70 -2.58
N CYS A 120 1.49 -10.10 -1.91
CA CYS A 120 0.64 -9.22 -1.12
C CYS A 120 0.76 -9.56 0.36
N GLY A 121 0.86 -8.55 1.21
CA GLY A 121 0.81 -8.66 2.65
C GLY A 121 -0.22 -7.72 3.26
N TYR A 122 -0.69 -8.05 4.46
CA TYR A 122 -1.64 -7.23 5.21
C TYR A 122 -1.08 -6.90 6.59
N LEU A 123 -1.05 -5.63 6.95
CA LEU A 123 -0.71 -5.15 8.29
C LEU A 123 -1.99 -4.58 8.94
N ARG A 124 -2.38 -5.14 10.08
CA ARG A 124 -3.50 -4.63 10.87
C ARG A 124 -2.99 -3.86 12.08
N THR A 125 -3.36 -2.60 12.23
CA THR A 125 -3.03 -1.82 13.44
C THR A 125 -4.16 -1.85 14.46
N ARG A 126 -3.86 -1.46 15.71
CA ARG A 126 -4.85 -1.50 16.79
C ARG A 126 -6.06 -0.59 16.56
N SER A 127 -5.87 0.56 15.92
CA SER A 127 -6.91 1.59 15.76
C SER A 127 -8.08 1.16 14.87
N ALA A 128 -7.89 0.15 14.02
CA ALA A 128 -8.86 -0.27 13.02
C ALA A 128 -9.34 -1.73 13.18
N ARG A 129 -9.20 -2.32 14.38
CA ARG A 129 -9.46 -3.77 14.60
C ARG A 129 -10.89 -4.22 14.26
N ASP A 130 -11.86 -3.31 14.22
CA ASP A 130 -13.25 -3.64 13.89
C ASP A 130 -13.63 -3.25 12.45
N GLU A 131 -13.13 -2.12 11.94
CA GLU A 131 -13.51 -1.59 10.62
C GLU A 131 -13.01 -2.46 9.46
N HIS A 132 -11.79 -3.00 9.57
CA HIS A 132 -11.13 -3.74 8.49
C HIS A 132 -10.97 -5.24 8.77
N ASP A 133 -11.74 -5.78 9.72
CA ASP A 133 -11.67 -7.18 10.11
C ASP A 133 -12.06 -8.13 8.96
N ARG A 134 -13.00 -7.69 8.11
CA ARG A 134 -13.35 -8.40 6.87
C ARG A 134 -12.17 -8.45 5.90
N ALA A 135 -11.47 -7.35 5.67
CA ALA A 135 -10.34 -7.28 4.75
C ALA A 135 -9.19 -8.17 5.24
N ALA A 136 -8.87 -8.14 6.53
CA ALA A 136 -7.85 -9.02 7.13
C ALA A 136 -8.21 -10.51 6.98
N ARG A 137 -9.48 -10.89 7.17
CA ARG A 137 -9.95 -12.27 6.89
C ARG A 137 -9.81 -12.64 5.42
N GLU A 138 -10.22 -11.74 4.52
CA GLU A 138 -10.10 -11.98 3.07
C GLU A 138 -8.63 -12.14 2.65
N ALA A 139 -7.70 -11.37 3.22
CA ALA A 139 -6.25 -11.54 2.98
C ALA A 139 -5.76 -12.93 3.41
N ARG A 140 -6.19 -13.40 4.59
CA ARG A 140 -5.85 -14.77 5.06
C ARG A 140 -6.42 -15.85 4.13
N LEU A 141 -7.66 -15.69 3.67
CA LEU A 141 -8.29 -16.62 2.72
C LEU A 141 -7.57 -16.66 1.37
N ARG A 142 -6.94 -15.54 0.97
CA ARG A 142 -6.07 -15.45 -0.22
C ARG A 142 -4.65 -16.00 0.03
N GLY A 143 -4.35 -16.47 1.25
CA GLY A 143 -3.03 -16.99 1.64
C GLY A 143 -1.96 -15.92 1.85
N TRP A 144 -2.35 -14.65 2.00
CA TRP A 144 -1.42 -13.55 2.19
C TRP A 144 -0.92 -13.48 3.64
N PRO A 145 0.37 -13.20 3.90
CA PRO A 145 0.87 -12.94 5.25
C PRO A 145 0.09 -11.78 5.90
N VAL A 146 -0.47 -12.03 7.08
CA VAL A 146 -1.19 -11.02 7.86
C VAL A 146 -0.48 -10.83 9.18
N VAL A 147 0.10 -9.64 9.39
CA VAL A 147 0.72 -9.23 10.65
C VAL A 147 -0.26 -8.34 11.40
N GLU A 148 -0.55 -8.71 12.65
CA GLU A 148 -1.28 -7.82 13.55
C GLU A 148 -0.28 -7.09 14.44
N GLN A 149 -0.22 -5.78 14.33
CA GLN A 149 0.56 -4.97 15.26
C GLN A 149 -0.13 -4.99 16.62
N THR A 150 0.56 -5.45 17.65
CA THR A 150 0.15 -5.39 19.05
C THR A 150 1.24 -4.75 19.88
N PRO A 151 0.91 -3.82 20.81
CA PRO A 151 1.90 -3.30 21.74
C PRO A 151 2.59 -4.44 22.51
N PRO A 152 3.91 -4.38 22.73
CA PRO A 152 4.78 -3.21 22.56
C PRO A 152 5.42 -3.02 21.17
N THR A 153 5.13 -3.87 20.19
CA THR A 153 5.74 -3.78 18.85
C THR A 153 5.25 -2.52 18.12
N ASP A 154 6.19 -1.70 17.66
CA ASP A 154 5.86 -0.52 16.86
C ASP A 154 5.41 -0.90 15.43
N VAL A 155 4.62 -0.03 14.79
CA VAL A 155 4.12 -0.20 13.42
C VAL A 155 5.27 -0.35 12.44
N ALA A 156 6.36 0.42 12.57
CA ALA A 156 7.52 0.31 11.69
C ALA A 156 8.20 -1.07 11.79
N GLN A 157 8.26 -1.63 13.00
CA GLN A 157 8.82 -2.96 13.24
C GLN A 157 7.93 -4.05 12.65
N ALA A 158 6.61 -4.00 12.91
CA ALA A 158 5.65 -4.95 12.34
C ALA A 158 5.62 -4.90 10.81
N PHE A 159 5.73 -3.69 10.24
CA PHE A 159 5.84 -3.48 8.81
C PHE A 159 7.13 -4.11 8.24
N THR A 160 8.28 -3.88 8.87
CA THR A 160 9.56 -4.44 8.41
C THR A 160 9.55 -5.98 8.46
N GLN A 161 8.94 -6.58 9.50
CA GLN A 161 8.74 -8.02 9.58
C GLN A 161 7.87 -8.56 8.44
N LEU A 162 6.79 -7.84 8.10
CA LEU A 162 5.93 -8.20 6.98
C LEU A 162 6.70 -8.14 5.65
N ILE A 163 7.46 -7.08 5.38
CA ILE A 163 8.30 -6.96 4.18
C ILE A 163 9.37 -8.06 4.09
N ALA A 164 9.92 -8.48 5.22
CA ALA A 164 10.87 -9.59 5.26
C ALA A 164 10.22 -10.93 4.88
N ALA A 165 8.93 -11.11 5.19
CA ALA A 165 8.16 -12.32 4.88
C ALA A 165 7.61 -12.38 3.43
N LEU A 166 7.63 -11.26 2.70
CA LEU A 166 7.25 -11.16 1.29
C LEU A 166 8.45 -11.36 0.35
#